data_AF-A0A1I0ZTE3-F1
#
_entry.id   AF-A0A1I0ZTE3-F1
#
_cell.length_a   1.000
_cell.length_b   1.000
_cell.length_c   1.000
_cell.angle_alpha   90.00
_cell.angle_beta   90.00
_cell.angle_gamma   90.00
#
_symmetry.space_group_name_H-M   'P 1'
#
loop_
_entity.id
_entity.type
_entity.pdbx_description
1 polymer ?
#
loop_
_entity_poly.entity_id
_entity_poly.type
_entity_poly.pdbx_seq_one_letter_code
_entity_poly.pdbx_strand_id
1 'polypeptide(L)'
;MNENMIAKILFIIGVAQMAAGLIIGLIITTSNVYYGGAGWSIFFVWTVGGFVMGMLFIGFAENIRLLHLINQKIGSSKKKDTPKYSRKMEEPQVSWTLGEDEKAKIYDEYQGETIVEIAPSPQEDYCLVRFKSGHEYYVRVVYIGGYGVQETDDAAIKQSIIQWYNERD
;
A
#
# COMPACT_ATOMS: atom_id res chain seq x y z
N MET A 1 -4.34 20.19 -4.84
CA MET A 1 -3.25 19.20 -4.96
C MET A 1 -2.85 18.83 -3.56
N ASN A 2 -3.24 17.65 -3.07
CA ASN A 2 -2.76 17.17 -1.77
C ASN A 2 -1.35 16.65 -1.98
N GLU A 3 -0.36 17.41 -1.54
CA GLU A 3 1.02 16.94 -1.54
C GLU A 3 1.17 15.88 -0.44
N ASN A 4 1.96 14.83 -0.70
CA ASN A 4 2.32 13.89 0.34
C ASN A 4 3.30 14.57 1.32
N MET A 5 2.80 14.94 2.50
CA MET A 5 3.57 15.61 3.55
C MET A 5 4.81 14.79 3.98
N ILE A 6 4.69 13.46 3.98
CA ILE A 6 5.79 12.55 4.33
C ILE A 6 6.93 12.65 3.31
N ALA A 7 6.60 12.64 2.02
CA ALA A 7 7.60 12.81 0.95
C ALA A 7 8.34 14.15 1.07
N LYS A 8 7.62 15.23 1.40
CA LYS A 8 8.21 16.56 1.57
C LYS A 8 9.19 16.62 2.75
N ILE A 9 8.84 16.00 3.88
CA ILE A 9 9.72 15.94 5.06
C ILE A 9 10.98 15.15 4.73
N LEU A 10 10.86 13.98 4.09
CA LEU A 10 12.00 13.16 3.68
C LEU A 10 12.94 13.90 2.71
N PHE A 11 12.39 14.67 1.77
CA PHE A 11 13.18 15.51 0.87
C PHE A 11 14.00 16.55 1.63
N ILE A 12 13.37 17.25 2.59
CA ILE A 12 14.05 18.26 3.42
C ILE A 12 15.16 17.62 4.26
N ILE A 13 14.92 16.44 4.84
CA ILE A 13 15.93 15.69 5.59
C ILE A 13 17.11 15.33 4.69
N GLY A 14 16.84 14.86 3.46
CA GLY A 14 17.89 14.56 2.49
C GLY A 14 18.79 15.76 2.20
N VAL A 15 18.20 16.92 1.92
CA VAL A 15 18.95 18.17 1.70
C VAL A 15 19.73 18.61 2.94
N ALA A 16 19.11 18.52 4.12
CA ALA A 16 19.77 18.86 5.39
C ALA A 16 20.97 17.94 5.66
N GLN A 17 20.87 16.66 5.32
CA GLN A 17 21.95 15.69 5.49
C GLN A 17 23.16 15.98 4.58
N MET A 18 22.90 16.41 3.34
CA MET A 18 23.98 16.85 2.43
C MET A 18 24.71 18.07 3.00
N ALA A 19 23.96 19.06 3.49
CA ALA A 19 24.51 20.26 4.10
C ALA A 19 25.31 19.94 5.38
N ALA A 20 24.76 19.08 6.25
CA ALA A 20 25.43 18.64 7.47
C ALA A 20 26.73 17.91 7.17
N GLY A 21 26.75 16.98 6.20
CA GLY A 21 27.96 16.27 5.79
C GLY A 21 29.06 17.21 5.32
N LEU A 22 28.70 18.24 4.54
CA LEU A 22 29.63 19.27 4.08
C LEU A 22 30.16 20.15 5.23
N ILE A 23 29.28 20.61 6.12
CA ILE A 23 29.66 21.45 7.28
C ILE A 23 30.58 20.67 8.23
N ILE A 24 30.22 19.43 8.58
CA ILE A 24 31.02 18.56 9.45
C ILE A 24 32.37 18.27 8.81
N GLY A 25 32.40 17.95 7.51
CA GLY A 25 33.64 17.75 6.76
C GLY A 25 34.57 18.96 6.85
N LEU A 26 34.05 20.18 6.67
CA LEU A 26 34.83 21.42 6.79
C LEU A 26 35.35 21.66 8.22
N ILE A 27 34.51 21.48 9.24
CA ILE A 27 34.92 21.67 10.65
C ILE A 27 36.04 20.69 11.03
N ILE A 28 35.94 19.42 10.66
CA ILE A 28 36.94 18.40 11.00
C ILE A 28 38.27 18.66 10.28
N THR A 29 38.21 19.12 9.03
CA THR A 29 39.41 19.40 8.22
C THR A 29 40.15 20.63 8.73
N THR A 30 39.43 21.68 9.12
CA THR A 30 40.02 22.93 9.65
C THR A 30 40.57 22.77 11.07
N SER A 31 40.02 21.87 11.88
CA SER A 31 40.48 21.61 13.25
C SER A 31 41.67 20.65 13.34
N ASN A 32 41.88 19.78 12.34
CA ASN A 32 42.99 18.81 12.30
C ASN A 32 44.24 19.35 11.58
N VAL A 33 44.71 20.54 11.95
CA VAL A 33 45.93 21.16 11.39
C VAL A 33 47.18 20.29 11.60
N TYR A 34 47.17 19.38 12.59
CA TYR A 34 48.29 18.49 12.90
C TYR A 34 48.45 17.29 11.96
N TYR A 35 47.42 16.91 11.19
CA TYR A 35 47.46 15.77 10.28
C TYR A 35 47.71 16.24 8.84
N GLY A 36 48.96 16.64 8.56
CA GLY A 36 49.41 17.03 7.22
C GLY A 36 49.00 15.97 6.16
N GLY A 37 48.12 16.35 5.24
CA GLY A 37 47.66 15.52 4.12
C GLY A 37 46.40 14.67 4.37
N ALA A 38 46.20 14.14 5.58
CA ALA A 38 45.07 13.23 5.86
C ALA A 38 43.70 13.94 6.02
N GLY A 39 43.70 15.26 6.27
CA GLY A 39 42.46 16.04 6.44
C GLY A 39 41.53 16.03 5.22
N TRP A 40 42.07 16.04 4.01
CA TRP A 40 41.28 15.98 2.78
C TRP A 40 40.57 14.64 2.58
N SER A 41 41.20 13.53 2.98
CA SER A 41 40.56 12.22 2.90
C SER A 41 39.33 12.15 3.82
N ILE A 42 39.46 12.70 5.03
CA ILE A 42 38.37 12.77 6.01
C ILE A 42 37.25 13.70 5.49
N PHE A 43 37.62 14.85 4.91
CA PHE A 43 36.66 15.75 4.25
C PHE A 43 35.79 15.02 3.22
N PHE A 44 36.43 14.27 2.31
CA PHE A 44 35.72 13.57 1.25
C PHE A 44 34.85 12.45 1.80
N VAL A 45 35.29 11.70 2.81
CA VAL A 45 34.47 10.66 3.44
C VAL A 45 33.17 11.25 4.01
N TRP A 46 33.25 12.36 4.75
CA TRP A 46 32.07 12.99 5.35
C TRP A 46 31.17 13.67 4.31
N THR A 47 31.77 14.37 3.34
CA THR A 47 31.02 15.11 2.31
C THR A 47 30.35 14.16 1.34
N VAL A 48 31.08 13.16 0.81
CA VAL A 48 30.54 12.16 -0.12
C VAL A 48 29.57 11.24 0.62
N GLY A 49 29.88 10.81 1.85
CA GLY A 49 28.97 10.01 2.65
C GLY A 49 27.64 10.73 2.93
N GLY A 50 27.70 12.00 3.34
CA GLY A 50 26.51 12.83 3.54
C GLY A 50 25.74 13.08 2.24
N PHE A 51 26.45 13.26 1.12
CA PHE A 51 25.85 13.42 -0.20
C PHE A 51 25.10 12.18 -0.68
N VAL A 52 25.73 11.00 -0.61
CA VAL A 52 25.12 9.71 -1.01
C VAL A 52 23.91 9.40 -0.12
N MET A 53 24.03 9.58 1.19
CA MET A 53 22.89 9.38 2.10
C MET A 53 21.76 10.38 1.82
N GLY A 54 22.08 11.65 1.59
CA GLY A 54 21.09 12.66 1.21
C GLY A 54 20.37 12.30 -0.09
N MET A 55 21.09 11.82 -1.11
CA MET A 55 20.52 11.37 -2.37
C MET A 55 19.56 10.20 -2.18
N LEU A 56 19.91 9.25 -1.29
CA LEU A 56 19.07 8.11 -0.98
C LEU A 56 17.74 8.53 -0.32
N PHE A 57 17.77 9.49 0.62
CA PHE A 57 16.54 10.06 1.19
C PHE A 57 15.68 10.78 0.16
N ILE A 58 16.29 11.55 -0.77
CA ILE A 58 15.57 12.21 -1.86
C ILE A 58 14.93 11.17 -2.79
N GLY A 59 15.65 10.11 -3.16
CA GLY A 59 15.12 9.03 -3.98
C GLY A 59 13.92 8.34 -3.34
N PHE A 60 13.96 8.08 -2.03
CA PHE A 60 12.81 7.55 -1.30
C PHE A 60 11.64 8.55 -1.25
N ALA A 61 11.89 9.84 -1.05
CA ALA A 61 10.86 10.86 -1.10
C ALA A 61 10.12 10.87 -2.45
N GLU A 62 10.86 10.74 -3.55
CA GLU A 62 10.28 10.66 -4.91
C GLU A 62 9.47 9.40 -5.12
N ASN A 63 9.99 8.24 -4.71
CA ASN A 63 9.25 6.97 -4.81
C ASN A 63 7.93 7.02 -4.03
N ILE A 64 7.93 7.57 -2.81
CA ILE A 64 6.72 7.73 -1.99
C ILE A 64 5.74 8.71 -2.64
N ARG A 65 6.24 9.80 -3.21
CA ARG A 65 5.41 10.78 -3.94
C ARG A 65 4.75 10.13 -5.15
N LEU A 66 5.49 9.34 -5.93
CA LEU A 66 4.97 8.61 -7.08
C LEU A 66 3.91 7.60 -6.67
N LEU A 67 4.16 6.81 -5.62
CA LEU A 67 3.20 5.84 -5.11
C LEU A 67 1.91 6.53 -4.65
N HIS A 68 2.02 7.66 -3.95
CA HIS A 68 0.87 8.45 -3.54
C HIS A 68 0.06 8.98 -4.73
N LEU A 69 0.73 9.44 -5.79
CA LEU A 69 0.08 9.87 -7.02
C LEU A 69 -0.62 8.73 -7.75
N ILE A 70 -0.01 7.54 -7.81
CA ILE A 70 -0.63 6.35 -8.40
C ILE A 70 -1.87 5.95 -7.60
N ASN A 71 -1.74 5.84 -6.28
CA ASN A 71 -2.87 5.52 -5.39
C ASN A 71 -4.01 6.54 -5.54
N GLN A 72 -3.68 7.83 -5.63
CA GLN A 72 -4.67 8.87 -5.86
C GLN A 72 -5.34 8.71 -7.23
N LYS A 73 -4.60 8.40 -8.31
CA LYS A 73 -5.18 8.19 -9.65
C LYS A 73 -6.08 6.95 -9.73
N ILE A 74 -5.68 5.85 -9.11
CA ILE A 74 -6.50 4.62 -9.02
C ILE A 74 -7.78 4.91 -8.22
N GLY A 75 -7.67 5.61 -7.09
CA GLY A 75 -8.83 5.98 -6.27
C GLY A 75 -9.72 7.08 -6.87
N SER A 76 -9.20 7.96 -7.73
CA SER A 76 -9.97 9.07 -8.33
C SER A 76 -10.66 8.72 -9.65
N SER A 77 -10.31 7.60 -10.30
CA SER A 77 -11.16 7.01 -11.35
C SER A 77 -12.52 6.51 -10.83
N LYS A 78 -12.72 6.42 -9.51
CA LYS A 78 -14.00 6.08 -8.86
C LYS A 78 -14.88 7.29 -8.51
N LYS A 79 -14.54 8.53 -8.95
CA LYS A 79 -15.29 9.74 -8.57
C LYS A 79 -15.65 10.65 -9.74
N LYS A 80 -16.45 10.12 -10.67
CA LYS A 80 -17.42 10.81 -11.55
C LYS A 80 -18.50 9.77 -11.85
N ASP A 81 -19.79 9.90 -11.57
CA ASP A 81 -20.67 11.05 -11.37
C ASP A 81 -21.73 10.68 -10.33
N THR A 82 -22.14 11.62 -9.48
CA THR A 82 -23.39 11.49 -8.73
C THR A 82 -24.37 12.52 -9.29
N PRO A 83 -25.28 12.16 -10.21
CA PRO A 83 -26.49 12.94 -10.40
C PRO A 83 -27.41 12.68 -9.21
N LYS A 84 -27.75 13.75 -8.49
CA LYS A 84 -28.93 13.81 -7.62
C LYS A 84 -30.16 13.43 -8.47
N TYR A 85 -30.73 12.22 -8.32
CA TYR A 85 -32.16 11.99 -8.10
C TYR A 85 -32.56 10.50 -7.95
N SER A 86 -33.54 10.27 -7.07
CA SER A 86 -34.48 9.14 -6.96
C SER A 86 -34.00 7.75 -6.52
N ARG A 87 -34.38 7.45 -5.28
CA ARG A 87 -34.73 6.14 -4.71
C ARG A 87 -35.44 5.23 -5.74
N LYS A 88 -34.71 4.25 -6.27
CA LYS A 88 -35.21 2.92 -6.59
C LYS A 88 -34.17 1.92 -6.10
N MET A 89 -34.63 0.92 -5.36
CA MET A 89 -33.87 -0.29 -5.02
C MET A 89 -33.40 -0.90 -6.34
N GLU A 90 -32.12 -0.74 -6.67
CA GLU A 90 -31.44 -1.47 -7.71
C GLU A 90 -30.44 -2.41 -7.05
N GLU A 91 -30.45 -3.64 -7.53
CA GLU A 91 -29.61 -4.74 -7.07
C GLU A 91 -28.14 -4.31 -6.96
N PRO A 92 -27.42 -4.75 -5.92
CA PRO A 92 -26.00 -4.45 -5.77
C PRO A 92 -25.20 -5.07 -6.92
N GLN A 93 -24.93 -4.26 -7.93
CA GLN A 93 -24.06 -4.62 -9.04
C GLN A 93 -22.62 -4.68 -8.56
N VAL A 94 -22.06 -5.89 -8.57
CA VAL A 94 -20.64 -6.12 -8.30
C VAL A 94 -19.84 -5.59 -9.51
N SER A 95 -19.22 -4.43 -9.33
CA SER A 95 -18.54 -3.69 -10.41
C SER A 95 -17.08 -4.10 -10.61
N TRP A 96 -16.57 -5.06 -9.84
CA TRP A 96 -15.19 -5.52 -9.90
C TRP A 96 -15.12 -7.03 -10.15
N THR A 97 -14.04 -7.43 -10.82
CA THR A 97 -13.77 -8.83 -11.18
C THR A 97 -12.55 -9.31 -10.43
N LEU A 98 -12.66 -10.48 -9.80
CA LEU A 98 -11.56 -11.14 -9.12
C LEU A 98 -10.52 -11.61 -10.14
N GLY A 99 -9.27 -11.14 -10.00
CA GLY A 99 -8.15 -11.54 -10.85
C GLY A 99 -7.75 -13.01 -10.64
N GLU A 100 -7.15 -13.64 -11.65
CA GLU A 100 -6.62 -15.01 -11.52
C GLU A 100 -5.53 -15.11 -10.44
N ASP A 101 -4.71 -14.08 -10.29
CA ASP A 101 -3.68 -14.00 -9.24
C ASP A 101 -4.29 -13.98 -7.83
N GLU A 102 -5.46 -13.35 -7.67
CA GLU A 102 -6.16 -13.27 -6.39
C GLU A 102 -6.85 -14.58 -6.06
N LYS A 103 -7.44 -15.25 -7.06
CA LYS A 103 -7.95 -16.62 -6.91
C LYS A 103 -6.85 -17.58 -6.47
N ALA A 104 -5.67 -17.48 -7.08
CA ALA A 104 -4.53 -18.34 -6.73
C ALA A 104 -4.16 -18.21 -5.25
N LYS A 105 -4.19 -16.99 -4.68
CA LYS A 105 -3.95 -16.78 -3.24
C LYS A 105 -5.01 -17.47 -2.37
N ILE A 106 -6.28 -17.46 -2.77
CA ILE A 106 -7.37 -18.13 -2.03
C ILE A 106 -7.17 -19.66 -2.07
N TYR A 107 -6.80 -20.22 -3.22
CA TYR A 107 -6.49 -21.64 -3.32
C TYR A 107 -5.26 -22.04 -2.50
N ASP A 108 -4.25 -21.16 -2.41
CA ASP A 108 -3.04 -21.41 -1.63
C ASP A 108 -3.29 -21.37 -0.11
N GLU A 109 -4.13 -20.44 0.35
CA GLU A 109 -4.50 -20.34 1.77
C GLU A 109 -5.37 -21.53 2.22
N TYR A 110 -6.30 -21.96 1.36
CA TYR A 110 -7.28 -23.01 1.68
C TYR A 110 -7.00 -24.35 0.98
N GLN A 111 -5.73 -24.74 0.81
CA GLN A 111 -5.34 -26.02 0.17
C GLN A 111 -5.98 -27.27 0.82
N GLY A 112 -6.43 -27.18 2.07
CA GLY A 112 -7.09 -28.25 2.81
C GLY A 112 -8.62 -28.31 2.69
N GLU A 113 -9.26 -27.33 2.04
CA GLU A 113 -10.72 -27.24 1.91
C GLU A 113 -11.18 -27.34 0.46
N THR A 114 -12.35 -27.93 0.20
CA THR A 114 -12.92 -27.98 -1.15
C THR A 114 -13.69 -26.69 -1.42
N ILE A 115 -13.08 -25.77 -2.17
CA ILE A 115 -13.73 -24.54 -2.64
C ILE A 115 -14.72 -24.91 -3.76
N VAL A 116 -15.98 -24.52 -3.57
CA VAL A 116 -17.07 -24.73 -4.53
C VAL A 116 -17.26 -23.50 -5.41
N GLU A 117 -17.19 -22.32 -4.80
CA GLU A 117 -17.46 -21.06 -5.47
C GLU A 117 -16.70 -19.92 -4.80
N ILE A 118 -16.22 -18.97 -5.60
CA ILE A 118 -15.67 -17.70 -5.14
C ILE A 118 -16.49 -16.58 -5.79
N ALA A 119 -17.29 -15.88 -4.99
CA ALA A 119 -18.15 -14.80 -5.42
C ALA A 119 -17.57 -13.44 -4.97
N PRO A 120 -17.25 -12.51 -5.89
CA PRO A 120 -16.84 -11.16 -5.51
C PRO A 120 -18.03 -10.44 -4.86
N SER A 121 -17.82 -9.83 -3.70
CA SER A 121 -18.88 -9.13 -2.98
C SER A 121 -19.09 -7.69 -3.51
N PRO A 122 -20.19 -7.01 -3.17
CA PRO A 122 -20.38 -5.60 -3.53
C PRO A 122 -19.36 -4.67 -2.87
N GLN A 123 -18.74 -5.12 -1.78
CA GLN A 123 -17.62 -4.44 -1.17
C GLN A 123 -16.33 -4.87 -1.86
N GLU A 124 -15.57 -3.87 -2.31
CA GLU A 124 -14.28 -4.08 -2.95
C GLU A 124 -13.30 -4.77 -2.00
N ASP A 125 -12.42 -5.58 -2.56
CA ASP A 125 -11.41 -6.37 -1.83
C ASP A 125 -11.98 -7.43 -0.87
N TYR A 126 -13.30 -7.64 -0.84
CA TYR A 126 -13.93 -8.72 -0.08
C TYR A 126 -14.62 -9.72 -1.01
N CYS A 127 -14.30 -11.00 -0.87
CA CYS A 127 -15.00 -12.06 -1.57
C CYS A 127 -15.64 -13.04 -0.59
N LEU A 128 -16.74 -13.63 -1.02
CA LEU A 128 -17.37 -14.74 -0.32
C LEU A 128 -16.88 -16.03 -0.97
N VAL A 129 -16.30 -16.90 -0.15
CA VAL A 129 -15.82 -18.21 -0.57
C VAL A 129 -16.75 -19.26 0.03
N ARG A 130 -17.34 -20.09 -0.83
CA ARG A 130 -18.18 -21.21 -0.43
C ARG A 130 -17.36 -22.48 -0.42
N PHE A 131 -17.36 -23.16 0.71
CA PHE A 131 -16.63 -24.39 0.95
C PHE A 131 -17.59 -25.58 1.09
N LYS A 132 -17.07 -26.77 0.83
CA LYS A 132 -17.74 -28.04 1.07
C LYS A 132 -16.89 -28.91 2.00
N SER A 133 -17.45 -29.30 3.14
CA SER A 133 -16.86 -30.28 4.03
C SER A 133 -17.81 -31.47 4.17
N GLY A 134 -17.50 -32.57 3.50
CA GLY A 134 -18.37 -33.74 3.41
C GLY A 134 -19.72 -33.42 2.76
N HIS A 135 -20.79 -33.38 3.57
CA HIS A 135 -22.17 -33.09 3.15
C HIS A 135 -22.65 -31.68 3.53
N GLU A 136 -21.85 -30.90 4.25
CA GLU A 136 -22.21 -29.55 4.69
C GLU A 136 -21.52 -28.50 3.82
N TYR A 137 -22.25 -27.41 3.55
CA TYR A 137 -21.73 -26.22 2.89
C TYR A 137 -21.66 -25.09 3.91
N TYR A 138 -20.52 -24.40 3.95
CA TYR A 138 -20.38 -23.17 4.72
C TYR A 138 -19.71 -22.09 3.87
N VAL A 139 -19.91 -20.84 4.26
CA VAL A 139 -19.38 -19.67 3.57
C VAL A 139 -18.45 -18.91 4.50
N ARG A 140 -17.35 -18.36 3.96
CA ARG A 140 -16.50 -17.41 4.66
C ARG A 140 -16.32 -16.16 3.83
N VAL A 141 -16.22 -15.03 4.52
CA VAL A 141 -15.97 -13.73 3.92
C VAL A 141 -14.49 -13.43 4.13
N VAL A 142 -13.76 -13.29 3.03
CA VAL A 142 -12.31 -13.11 3.05
C VAL A 142 -11.93 -11.80 2.39
N TYR A 143 -10.99 -11.10 3.01
CA TYR A 143 -10.36 -9.89 2.52
C TYR A 143 -9.12 -10.26 1.70
N ILE A 144 -9.00 -9.69 0.50
CA ILE A 144 -7.96 -10.00 -0.49
C ILE A 144 -7.16 -8.77 -0.95
N GLY A 145 -7.49 -7.57 -0.45
CA GLY A 145 -6.79 -6.32 -0.82
C GLY A 145 -5.36 -6.20 -0.27
N GLY A 146 -4.94 -7.16 0.55
CA GLY A 146 -3.59 -7.22 1.14
C GLY A 146 -2.61 -8.13 0.39
N TYR A 147 -1.48 -8.41 1.05
CA TYR A 147 -0.48 -9.36 0.53
C TYR A 147 -0.99 -10.82 0.55
N GLY A 148 -1.91 -11.15 1.44
CA GLY A 148 -2.50 -12.48 1.59
C GLY A 148 -4.01 -12.44 1.80
N VAL A 149 -4.60 -13.62 1.98
CA VAL A 149 -6.03 -13.79 2.24
C VAL A 149 -6.25 -13.75 3.75
N GLN A 150 -7.18 -12.94 4.22
CA GLN A 150 -7.52 -12.85 5.64
C GLN A 150 -9.02 -13.03 5.84
N GLU A 151 -9.42 -13.90 6.76
CA GLU A 151 -10.82 -13.95 7.17
C GLU A 151 -11.20 -12.64 7.86
N THR A 152 -12.38 -12.11 7.53
CA THR A 152 -12.83 -10.83 8.07
C THR A 152 -13.36 -11.02 9.49
N ASP A 153 -12.70 -10.41 10.47
CA ASP A 153 -13.15 -10.36 11.88
C ASP A 153 -14.28 -9.35 12.11
N ASP A 154 -14.51 -8.43 11.16
CA ASP A 154 -15.58 -7.44 11.25
C ASP A 154 -16.96 -8.10 11.02
N ALA A 155 -17.72 -8.20 12.11
CA ALA A 155 -19.06 -8.79 12.11
C ALA A 155 -20.06 -8.03 11.23
N ALA A 156 -19.94 -6.71 11.10
CA ALA A 156 -20.85 -5.90 10.29
C ALA A 156 -20.62 -6.16 8.80
N ILE A 157 -19.35 -6.23 8.38
CA ILE A 157 -18.97 -6.57 7.00
C ILE A 157 -19.40 -8.00 6.68
N LYS A 158 -19.08 -8.95 7.55
CA LYS A 158 -19.43 -10.37 7.39
C LYS A 158 -20.94 -10.56 7.22
N GLN A 159 -21.75 -9.91 8.06
CA GLN A 159 -23.21 -9.97 7.94
C GLN A 159 -23.73 -9.34 6.65
N SER A 160 -23.20 -8.18 6.25
CA SER A 160 -23.65 -7.49 5.04
C SER A 160 -23.41 -8.29 3.76
N ILE A 161 -22.26 -8.96 3.67
CA ILE A 161 -21.88 -9.76 2.50
C ILE A 161 -22.65 -11.08 2.47
N ILE A 162 -22.86 -11.73 3.63
CA ILE A 162 -23.67 -12.94 3.71
C ILE A 162 -25.14 -12.64 3.36
N GLN A 163 -25.70 -11.54 3.87
CA GLN A 163 -27.06 -11.14 3.53
C GLN A 163 -27.19 -10.87 2.03
N TRP A 164 -26.24 -10.15 1.44
CA TRP A 164 -26.19 -9.93 -0.01
C TRP A 164 -26.17 -11.25 -0.81
N TYR A 165 -25.36 -12.22 -0.40
CA TYR A 165 -25.26 -13.50 -1.10
C TYR A 165 -26.56 -14.31 -1.00
N ASN A 166 -27.20 -14.31 0.18
CA ASN A 166 -28.49 -14.98 0.38
C ASN A 166 -29.65 -14.32 -0.36
N GLU A 167 -29.57 -13.01 -0.67
CA GLU A 167 -30.57 -12.30 -1.46
C GLU A 167 -30.40 -12.53 -2.98
N ARG A 168 -29.29 -13.16 -3.39
CA ARG A 168 -28.94 -13.44 -4.79
C ARG A 168 -29.32 -14.85 -5.25
N ASP A 169 -29.48 -15.79 -4.31
CA ASP A 169 -30.02 -17.16 -4.51
C ASP A 169 -31.54 -17.20 -4.27
#